data_AF-A0A2L2Z0C6-F1
#
_entry.id   AF-A0A2L2Z0C6-F1
#
_cell.length_a   1.000
_cell.length_b   1.000
_cell.length_c   1.000
_cell.angle_alpha   90.00
_cell.angle_beta   90.00
_cell.angle_gamma   90.00
#
_symmetry.space_group_name_H-M   'P 1'
#
loop_
_entity.id
_entity.type
_entity.pdbx_description
1 polymer ?
#
loop_
_entity_poly.entity_id
_entity_poly.type
_entity_poly.pdbx_seq_one_letter_code
_entity_poly.pdbx_strand_id
1 'polypeptide(L)' 'ITGAERCSLFLLDKEENELVAKVFDGNDAEDPNQVWNPKDICMPAHEGIAGHVAMSGEILNIGDAYQHPLFYRIMDDLT' A
#
# COMPACT_ATOMS: atom_id res chain seq x y z
N ILE A 1 -1.30 0.14 20.70
CA ILE A 1 0.14 0.43 20.97
C ILE A 1 0.66 1.61 20.14
N THR A 2 0.12 1.88 18.93
CA THR A 2 0.53 3.02 18.09
C THR A 2 -0.49 4.17 18.05
N GLY A 3 -1.79 3.91 18.24
CA GLY A 3 -2.84 4.92 18.09
C GLY A 3 -3.21 5.25 16.63
N ALA A 4 -2.76 4.44 15.66
CA ALA A 4 -3.11 4.59 14.25
C ALA A 4 -4.51 4.04 13.94
N GLU A 5 -5.22 4.68 13.00
CA GLU A 5 -6.55 4.24 12.55
C GLU A 5 -6.50 3.05 11.58
N ARG A 6 -5.50 3.03 10.69
CA ARG A 6 -5.29 1.99 9.67
C ARG A 6 -3.80 1.66 9.53
N CYS A 7 -3.52 0.46 9.05
CA CYS A 7 -2.18 0.02 8.67
C CYS A 7 -2.29 -0.90 7.45
N SER A 8 -1.39 -0.71 6.49
CA SER A 8 -1.34 -1.51 5.27
C SER A 8 0.06 -2.06 5.08
N LEU A 9 0.17 -3.31 4.62
CA LEU A 9 1.43 -3.93 4.25
C LEU A 9 1.49 -4.09 2.74
N PHE A 10 2.58 -3.65 2.14
CA PHE A 10 2.88 -3.90 0.73
C PHE A 10 4.05 -4.87 0.63
N LEU A 11 3.93 -5.86 -0.23
CA LEU A 11 4.99 -6.80 -0.56
C LEU A 11 5.60 -6.41 -1.90
N LEU A 12 6.93 -6.35 -1.98
CA LEU A 12 7.64 -6.11 -3.22
C LEU A 12 7.73 -7.40 -4.04
N ASP A 13 7.07 -7.42 -5.18
CA ASP A 13 7.33 -8.38 -6.25
C ASP A 13 8.54 -7.89 -7.06
N LYS A 14 9.65 -8.63 -6.98
CA LYS A 14 10.89 -8.26 -7.67
C LYS A 14 10.91 -8.65 -9.14
N GLU A 15 10.07 -9.61 -9.54
CA GLU A 15 10.00 -10.08 -10.93
C GLU A 15 9.24 -9.04 -11.77
N GLU A 16 8.11 -8.56 -11.25
CA GLU A 16 7.27 -7.57 -11.92
C GLU A 16 7.61 -6.11 -11.52
N ASN A 17 8.45 -5.92 -10.50
CA ASN A 17 8.82 -4.62 -9.94
C ASN A 17 7.60 -3.80 -9.47
N GLU A 18 6.70 -4.47 -8.76
CA GLU A 18 5.44 -3.94 -8.23
C GLU A 18 5.35 -4.09 -6.72
N LEU A 19 4.61 -3.18 -6.09
CA LEU A 19 4.16 -3.30 -4.72
C LEU A 19 2.74 -3.85 -4.72
N VAL A 20 2.57 -5.00 -4.09
CA VAL A 20 1.29 -5.69 -3.94
C VAL A 20 0.77 -5.44 -2.54
N ALA A 21 -0.35 -4.72 -2.41
CA ALA A 21 -0.96 -4.50 -1.10
C ALA A 21 -1.57 -5.81 -0.60
N LYS A 22 -1.24 -6.17 0.64
CA LYS A 22 -1.90 -7.26 1.34
C LYS A 22 -2.74 -6.64 2.44
N VAL A 23 -4.04 -6.57 2.19
CA VAL A 23 -5.01 -6.11 3.18
C VAL A 23 -5.12 -7.20 4.24
N PHE A 24 -4.84 -6.83 5.49
CA PHE A 24 -5.10 -7.66 6.67
C PHE A 24 -6.22 -6.99 7.46
N ASP A 25 -7.33 -6.68 6.80
CA ASP A 25 -8.54 -6.35 7.53
C ASP A 25 -9.03 -7.66 8.13
N GLY A 26 -9.01 -7.76 9.45
CA GLY A 26 -9.47 -8.93 10.20
C GLY A 26 -10.95 -9.30 9.97
N ASN A 27 -11.62 -8.64 9.02
CA ASN A 27 -13.00 -8.86 8.58
C ASN A 27 -13.10 -9.51 7.19
N ASP A 28 -12.04 -9.51 6.35
CA ASP A 28 -12.08 -10.10 5.00
C ASP A 28 -11.96 -11.64 5.02
N ALA A 29 -11.70 -12.22 6.19
CA ALA A 29 -11.69 -13.66 6.37
C ALA A 29 -13.10 -14.30 6.43
N GLU A 30 -14.18 -13.51 6.41
CA GLU A 30 -15.54 -14.01 6.70
C GLU A 30 -16.49 -14.12 5.50
N ASP A 31 -16.17 -13.57 4.32
CA ASP A 31 -16.95 -13.85 3.10
C ASP A 31 -16.24 -14.89 2.22
N PRO A 32 -16.58 -16.19 2.33
CA PRO A 32 -15.99 -17.24 1.50
C PRO A 32 -16.30 -17.11 0.00
N ASN A 33 -17.15 -16.15 -0.41
CA ASN A 33 -17.42 -15.84 -1.81
C ASN A 33 -16.71 -14.57 -2.31
N GLN A 34 -16.05 -13.81 -1.43
CA GLN A 34 -15.25 -12.67 -1.84
C GLN A 34 -13.88 -13.17 -2.31
N VAL A 35 -13.70 -13.22 -3.63
CA VAL A 35 -12.41 -13.54 -4.24
C VAL A 35 -11.52 -12.31 -4.10
N TRP A 36 -10.71 -12.26 -3.04
CA TRP A 36 -9.59 -11.32 -2.99
C TRP A 36 -8.59 -11.71 -4.09
N ASN A 37 -8.46 -10.86 -5.11
CA ASN A 37 -7.45 -11.05 -6.13
C ASN A 37 -6.24 -10.17 -5.74
N PRO A 38 -5.05 -10.74 -5.48
CA PRO A 38 -3.86 -9.99 -5.10
C PRO A 38 -3.50 -8.85 -6.06
N LYS A 39 -3.97 -8.95 -7.31
CA LYS A 39 -3.83 -7.92 -8.33
C LYS A 39 -4.70 -6.67 -8.14
N ASP A 40 -5.67 -6.71 -7.23
CA ASP A 40 -6.66 -5.63 -7.11
C ASP A 40 -6.04 -4.35 -6.54
N ILE A 41 -4.89 -4.45 -5.87
CA ILE A 41 -4.14 -3.30 -5.39
C ILE A 41 -2.64 -3.52 -5.63
N CYS A 42 -2.24 -3.31 -6.89
CA CYS A 42 -0.84 -3.24 -7.30
C CYS A 42 -0.47 -1.81 -7.68
N MET A 43 0.76 -1.40 -7.37
CA MET A 43 1.33 -0.16 -7.86
C MET A 43 2.81 -0.34 -8.25
N PRO A 44 3.34 0.43 -9.20
CA PRO A 44 4.75 0.34 -9.56
C PRO A 44 5.66 0.62 -8.36
N ALA A 45 6.73 -0.17 -8.19
CA ALA A 45 7.60 -0.05 -7.01
C ALA A 45 8.39 1.26 -6.92
N HIS A 46 8.38 2.10 -7.96
CA HIS A 46 9.06 3.39 -8.00
C HIS A 46 8.11 4.58 -7.83
N GLU A 47 6.80 4.35 -7.69
CA GLU A 47 5.81 5.39 -7.53
C GLU A 47 5.32 5.50 -6.09
N GLY A 48 4.80 6.67 -5.74
CA GLY A 48 4.21 6.89 -4.43
C GLY A 48 5.20 6.91 -3.26
N ILE A 49 4.66 7.15 -2.07
CA ILE A 49 5.41 7.12 -0.81
C ILE A 49 5.94 5.70 -0.55
N ALA A 50 5.09 4.68 -0.72
CA ALA A 50 5.48 3.29 -0.50
C ALA A 50 6.59 2.85 -1.46
N GLY A 51 6.52 3.22 -2.75
CA GLY A 51 7.57 2.91 -3.71
C GLY A 51 8.87 3.62 -3.41
N HIS A 52 8.82 4.90 -3.02
CA HIS A 52 10.02 5.62 -2.61
C HIS A 52 10.73 4.95 -1.43
N VAL A 53 9.99 4.54 -0.40
CA VAL A 53 10.56 3.81 0.75
C VAL A 53 11.10 2.45 0.33
N ALA A 54 10.38 1.72 -0.52
CA ALA A 54 10.82 0.41 -1.03
C ALA A 54 12.14 0.50 -1.81
N MET A 55 12.34 1.58 -2.58
CA MET A 55 13.53 1.79 -3.42
C MET A 55 14.72 2.39 -2.66
N SER A 56 14.45 3.30 -1.71
CA SER A 56 15.50 4.00 -0.95
C SER A 56 15.91 3.28 0.33
N GLY A 57 14.98 2.53 0.95
CA GLY A 57 15.13 1.99 2.30
C GLY A 57 15.04 3.06 3.40
N GLU A 58 14.74 4.31 3.05
CA GLU A 58 14.66 5.41 4.02
C GLU A 58 13.26 5.52 4.62
N ILE A 59 13.19 5.60 5.95
CA ILE A 59 11.92 5.75 6.67
C ILE A 59 11.42 7.19 6.52
N LEU A 60 10.14 7.34 6.17
CA LEU A 60 9.47 8.64 6.08
C LEU A 60 8.39 8.78 7.16
N ASN A 61 8.34 9.95 7.79
CA ASN A 61 7.25 10.38 8.66
C ASN A 61 6.63 11.65 8.07
N ILE A 62 5.40 11.55 7.56
CA ILE A 62 4.74 12.58 6.78
C ILE A 62 3.52 13.10 7.55
N GLY A 63 3.45 14.42 7.76
CA GLY A 63 2.34 15.05 8.49
C GLY A 63 1.06 15.20 7.68
N ASP A 64 1.19 15.48 6.37
CA ASP A 64 0.06 15.55 5.43
C ASP A 64 0.46 14.86 4.12
N ALA A 65 -0.13 13.70 3.87
CA ALA A 65 0.14 12.92 2.67
C ALA A 65 -0.32 13.66 1.40
N TYR A 66 -1.47 14.34 1.42
CA TYR A 66 -2.04 14.98 0.22
C TYR A 66 -1.23 16.16 -0.30
N GLN A 67 -0.39 16.76 0.55
CA GLN A 67 0.54 17.83 0.19
C GLN A 67 1.94 17.31 -0.17
N HIS A 68 2.21 16.01 0.01
CA HIS A 68 3.51 15.44 -0.25
C HIS A 68 3.72 15.22 -1.77
N PRO A 69 4.89 15.59 -2.35
CA PRO A 69 5.13 15.45 -3.79
C PRO A 69 5.10 14.01 -4.30
N LEU A 70 5.35 13.05 -3.41
CA LEU A 70 5.28 11.62 -3.71
C LEU A 70 3.88 11.02 -3.46
N PHE A 71 2.85 11.84 -3.23
CA PHE A 71 1.51 11.32 -3.00
C PHE A 71 0.93 10.71 -4.28
N TYR A 72 0.59 9.43 -4.22
CA TYR A 72 0.06 8.70 -5.37
C TYR A 72 -1.46 8.64 -5.30
N ARG A 73 -2.13 9.64 -5.88
CA ARG A 73 -3.59 9.82 -5.82
C ARG A 73 -4.38 8.64 -6.37
N ILE A 74 -3.85 7.97 -7.40
CA ILE A 74 -4.51 6.81 -8.01
C ILE A 74 -4.75 5.71 -6.98
N MET A 75 -3.82 5.53 -6.03
CA MET A 75 -3.96 4.55 -4.97
C MET A 75 -5.03 4.95 -3.93
N ASP A 76 -5.15 6.25 -3.63
CA ASP A 76 -6.16 6.79 -2.70
C ASP A 76 -7.58 6.59 -3.25
N ASP A 77 -7.77 6.76 -4.56
CA ASP A 77 -9.06 6.53 -5.21
C ASP A 77 -9.51 5.05 -5.21
N LEU A 78 -8.58 4.12 -4.95
CA LEU A 78 -8.84 2.66 -4.94
C LEU A 78 -9.17 2.10 -3.54
N THR A 79 -8.93 2.85 -2.46
CA THR A 79 -9.03 2.38 -1.06
C THR A 79 -9.93 3.25 -0.19
#